data_AF-A0AAV2IDI2-F1
#
_entry.id   AF-A0AAV2IDI2-F1
#
_cell.length_a   1.000
_cell.length_b   1.000
_cell.length_c   1.000
_cell.angle_alpha   90.00
_cell.angle_beta   90.00
_cell.angle_gamma   90.00
#
_symmetry.space_group_name_H-M   'P 1'
#
loop_
_entity.id
_entity.type
_entity.pdbx_description
1 polymer ?
#
loop_
_entity_poly.entity_id
_entity_poly.type
_entity_poly.pdbx_seq_one_letter_code
_entity_poly.pdbx_strand_id
1 'polypeptide(L)'
;MAQAVEEPGYAVDENSKEGFIRLKIKIDGLKVKSQGLSILNKLQGTHPHPESKNATIEKPEIHKRGFALEVKGGLDTSMKGAHYRLAIKQLPYDIDVDGCYLKGEDGWLYLFLKKQEAYQSWEKYIREGNLETSSD
;
A
#
# COMPACT_ATOMS: atom_id res chain seq x y z
N MET A 1 -23.54 -3.64 -15.18
CA MET A 1 -22.84 -4.88 -14.75
C MET A 1 -21.99 -4.49 -13.56
N ALA A 2 -22.18 -5.14 -12.39
CA ALA A 2 -21.34 -4.88 -11.23
C ALA A 2 -19.91 -5.35 -11.56
N GLN A 3 -18.92 -4.47 -11.43
CA GLN A 3 -17.52 -4.81 -11.66
C GLN A 3 -17.04 -5.70 -10.50
N ALA A 4 -16.41 -6.82 -10.84
CA ALA A 4 -15.84 -7.70 -9.84
C ALA A 4 -14.61 -7.02 -9.22
N VAL A 5 -14.56 -7.01 -7.89
CA VAL A 5 -13.40 -6.50 -7.15
C VAL A 5 -12.27 -7.52 -7.27
N GLU A 6 -11.12 -7.08 -7.78
CA GLU A 6 -9.91 -7.89 -7.94
C GLU A 6 -8.97 -7.68 -6.74
N GLU A 7 -8.44 -8.77 -6.19
CA GLU A 7 -7.37 -8.68 -5.19
C GLU A 7 -6.01 -8.60 -5.90
N PRO A 8 -5.25 -7.50 -5.74
CA PRO A 8 -3.97 -7.35 -6.43
C PRO A 8 -2.89 -8.22 -5.76
N GLY A 9 -2.03 -8.81 -6.59
CA GLY A 9 -0.82 -9.48 -6.08
C GLY A 9 0.11 -8.51 -5.37
N TYR A 10 0.69 -8.93 -4.25
CA TYR A 10 1.65 -8.14 -3.48
C TYR A 10 2.86 -8.97 -3.03
N ALA A 11 3.96 -8.27 -2.77
CA ALA A 11 5.16 -8.82 -2.14
C ALA A 11 5.52 -7.99 -0.90
N VAL A 12 6.20 -8.60 0.06
CA VAL A 12 6.51 -7.98 1.36
C VAL A 12 8.00 -7.99 1.60
N ASP A 13 8.52 -6.91 2.14
CA ASP A 13 9.94 -6.75 2.47
C ASP A 13 10.11 -5.89 3.73
N GLU A 14 10.85 -6.39 4.72
CA GLU A 14 11.16 -5.65 5.96
C GLU A 14 12.58 -5.07 6.01
N ASN A 15 13.41 -5.35 5.00
CA ASN A 15 14.82 -4.94 4.97
C ASN A 15 15.04 -3.62 4.22
N SER A 16 14.04 -3.15 3.47
CA SER A 16 14.16 -1.91 2.67
C SER A 16 14.30 -0.63 3.49
N LYS A 17 13.79 -0.60 4.72
CA LYS A 17 13.86 0.55 5.62
C LYS A 17 13.69 0.08 7.07
N GLU A 18 14.65 0.40 7.92
CA GLU A 18 14.62 0.06 9.35
C GLU A 18 13.33 0.56 10.01
N GLY A 19 12.69 -0.31 10.81
CA GLY A 19 11.43 0.00 11.50
C GLY A 19 10.19 -0.01 10.61
N PHE A 20 10.28 -0.42 9.35
CA PHE A 20 9.13 -0.49 8.44
C PHE A 20 8.96 -1.88 7.79
N ILE A 21 7.73 -2.18 7.44
CA ILE A 21 7.35 -3.24 6.49
C ILE A 21 6.91 -2.55 5.21
N ARG A 22 7.46 -2.96 4.07
CA ARG A 22 7.09 -2.45 2.75
C ARG A 22 6.28 -3.52 2.02
N LEU A 23 5.04 -3.20 1.69
CA LEU A 23 4.24 -3.97 0.75
C LEU A 23 4.36 -3.36 -0.65
N LYS A 24 4.79 -4.16 -1.61
CA LYS A 24 4.84 -3.82 -3.04
C LYS A 24 3.64 -4.46 -3.72
N ILE A 25 2.67 -3.64 -4.12
CA ILE A 25 1.36 -4.04 -4.62
C ILE A 25 1.30 -3.75 -6.11
N LYS A 26 1.04 -4.77 -6.94
CA LYS A 26 0.98 -4.63 -8.40
C LYS A 26 -0.41 -4.16 -8.81
N ILE A 27 -0.48 -3.04 -9.52
CA ILE A 27 -1.74 -2.50 -10.07
C ILE A 27 -1.53 -2.30 -11.57
N ASP A 28 -1.95 -3.28 -12.36
CA ASP A 28 -1.68 -3.30 -13.79
C ASP A 28 -2.31 -2.09 -14.51
N GLY A 29 -1.50 -1.42 -15.33
CA GLY A 29 -1.92 -0.22 -16.05
C GLY A 29 -1.98 1.07 -15.22
N LEU A 30 -1.66 1.06 -13.91
CA LEU A 30 -1.63 2.27 -13.09
C LEU A 30 -0.62 3.29 -13.63
N LYS A 31 -1.07 4.53 -13.82
CA LYS A 31 -0.21 5.67 -14.15
C LYS A 31 -0.26 6.69 -13.04
N VAL A 32 0.89 6.96 -12.42
CA VAL A 32 1.00 7.89 -11.30
C VAL A 32 1.36 9.27 -11.84
N LYS A 33 0.79 10.33 -11.27
CA LYS A 33 1.25 11.69 -11.57
C LYS A 33 2.66 11.83 -11.02
N SER A 34 3.58 12.32 -11.85
CA SER A 34 4.91 12.68 -11.34
C SER A 34 4.70 13.69 -10.21
N GLN A 35 4.97 13.28 -8.98
CA GLN A 35 5.14 14.20 -7.89
C GLN A 35 6.44 14.93 -8.21
N GLY A 36 6.31 16.06 -8.92
CA GLY A 36 7.44 16.93 -9.19
C GLY A 36 8.23 17.11 -7.90
N LEU A 37 9.55 16.93 -7.98
CA LEU A 37 10.50 16.98 -6.87
C LEU A 37 10.32 18.25 -6.03
N SER A 38 9.31 18.30 -5.17
CA SER A 38 9.21 19.30 -4.13
C SER A 38 10.23 18.89 -3.09
N ILE A 39 11.43 19.44 -3.26
CA ILE A 39 12.55 19.38 -2.31
C ILE A 39 12.04 19.68 -0.88
N LEU A 40 11.03 20.54 -0.77
CA LEU A 40 10.29 20.85 0.46
C LEU A 40 9.65 19.64 1.14
N ASN A 41 8.93 18.77 0.40
CA ASN A 41 8.31 17.57 0.98
C ASN A 41 9.37 16.56 1.46
N LYS A 42 10.53 16.53 0.79
CA LYS A 42 11.66 15.68 1.15
C LYS A 42 12.34 16.18 2.44
N LEU A 43 12.40 17.49 2.64
CA LEU A 43 12.97 18.13 3.83
C LEU A 43 12.03 18.09 5.05
N GLN A 44 10.72 18.15 4.85
CA GLN A 44 9.73 18.10 5.94
C GLN A 44 9.36 16.67 6.37
N GLY A 45 9.88 15.63 5.70
CA GLY A 45 9.55 14.23 6.00
C GLY A 45 8.09 13.87 5.71
N THR A 46 7.32 14.76 5.07
CA THR A 46 5.93 14.55 4.73
C THR A 46 5.83 13.65 3.49
N HIS A 47 5.05 12.57 3.59
CA HIS A 47 4.79 11.65 2.50
C HIS A 47 3.40 11.94 1.91
N PRO A 48 3.29 12.79 0.87
CA PRO A 48 2.01 13.11 0.26
C PRO A 48 1.40 11.87 -0.40
N HIS A 49 0.08 11.73 -0.26
CA HIS A 49 -0.69 10.67 -0.89
C HIS A 49 -0.45 10.65 -2.42
N PRO A 50 -0.17 9.48 -3.03
CA PRO A 50 0.07 9.40 -4.46
C PRO A 50 -1.20 9.73 -5.25
N GLU A 51 -1.04 10.55 -6.29
CA GLU A 51 -2.12 10.84 -7.24
C GLU A 51 -1.92 10.04 -8.52
N SER A 52 -3.00 9.57 -9.13
CA SER A 52 -2.97 8.88 -10.42
C SER A 52 -3.54 9.72 -11.56
N LYS A 53 -3.08 9.45 -12.79
CA LYS A 53 -3.57 10.03 -14.04
C LYS A 53 -4.80 9.30 -14.57
N ASN A 54 -4.98 8.04 -14.20
CA ASN A 54 -5.96 7.14 -14.83
C ASN A 54 -6.78 6.32 -13.82
N ALA A 55 -6.57 6.50 -12.53
CA ALA A 55 -7.32 5.86 -11.45
C ALA A 55 -7.48 6.83 -10.26
N THR A 56 -8.38 6.47 -9.36
CA THR A 56 -8.48 7.00 -8.00
C THR A 56 -7.78 6.01 -7.08
N ILE A 57 -6.75 6.47 -6.38
CA ILE A 57 -6.10 5.74 -5.30
C ILE A 57 -6.73 6.26 -4.02
N GLU A 58 -7.53 5.47 -3.33
CA GLU A 58 -8.13 5.88 -2.06
C GLU A 58 -7.06 5.97 -0.97
N LYS A 59 -7.27 6.83 0.03
CA LYS A 59 -6.42 6.81 1.22
C LYS A 59 -6.58 5.46 1.90
N PRO A 60 -5.48 4.74 2.21
CA PRO A 60 -5.60 3.47 2.90
C PRO A 60 -6.28 3.66 4.26
N GLU A 61 -7.22 2.79 4.58
CA GLU A 61 -7.76 2.66 5.93
C GLU A 61 -6.73 1.85 6.72
N ILE A 62 -6.08 2.45 7.72
CA ILE A 62 -5.03 1.78 8.50
C ILE A 62 -5.50 1.68 9.96
N HIS A 63 -5.32 0.49 10.51
CA HIS A 63 -5.64 0.15 11.88
C HIS A 63 -4.41 -0.45 12.55
N LYS A 64 -4.47 -0.58 13.88
CA LYS A 64 -3.35 -1.04 14.70
C LYS A 64 -2.71 -2.36 14.22
N ARG A 65 -3.49 -3.25 13.61
CA ARG A 65 -3.01 -4.53 13.05
C ARG A 65 -3.60 -4.82 11.68
N GLY A 66 -4.05 -3.82 10.93
CA GLY A 66 -4.71 -4.11 9.67
C GLY A 66 -4.72 -2.92 8.75
N PHE A 67 -5.01 -3.17 7.48
CA PHE A 67 -5.23 -2.12 6.53
C PHE A 67 -6.19 -2.55 5.43
N ALA A 68 -6.82 -1.58 4.77
CA ALA A 68 -7.49 -1.76 3.50
C ALA A 68 -7.01 -0.69 2.52
N LEU A 69 -6.67 -1.11 1.30
CA LEU A 69 -6.32 -0.26 0.18
C LEU A 69 -7.31 -0.53 -0.95
N GLU A 70 -7.80 0.54 -1.56
CA GLU A 70 -8.72 0.48 -2.69
C GLU A 70 -8.21 1.36 -3.84
N VAL A 71 -8.25 0.82 -5.06
CA VAL A 71 -7.91 1.55 -6.29
C VAL A 71 -9.01 1.34 -7.32
N LYS A 72 -9.58 2.44 -7.82
CA LYS A 72 -10.67 2.43 -8.81
C LYS A 72 -10.21 3.07 -10.09
N GLY A 73 -10.37 2.39 -11.22
CA GLY A 73 -10.08 2.95 -12.53
C GLY A 73 -10.98 4.15 -12.86
N GLY A 74 -10.42 5.15 -13.54
CA GLY A 74 -11.17 6.32 -14.00
C GLY A 74 -12.19 5.96 -15.08
N LEU A 75 -13.29 6.73 -15.17
CA LEU A 75 -14.42 6.42 -16.04
C LEU A 75 -14.07 6.39 -17.54
N ASP A 76 -13.12 7.21 -18.00
CA ASP A 76 -12.72 7.30 -19.40
C ASP A 76 -11.19 7.26 -19.55
N THR A 77 -10.59 6.25 -18.92
CA THR A 77 -9.14 6.07 -18.89
C THR A 77 -8.75 4.66 -19.32
N SER A 78 -7.45 4.40 -19.44
CA SER A 78 -6.91 3.07 -19.75
C SER A 78 -7.23 2.01 -18.68
N MET A 79 -7.71 2.42 -17.50
CA MET A 79 -8.09 1.53 -16.40
C MET A 79 -9.62 1.46 -16.22
N LYS A 80 -10.41 1.93 -17.20
CA LYS A 80 -11.88 1.93 -17.10
C LYS A 80 -12.42 0.58 -16.65
N GLY A 81 -13.13 0.60 -15.53
CA GLY A 81 -13.78 -0.56 -14.92
C GLY A 81 -12.88 -1.49 -14.11
N ALA A 82 -11.60 -1.17 -13.95
CA ALA A 82 -10.73 -1.84 -13.00
C ALA A 82 -11.10 -1.43 -11.57
N HIS A 83 -11.17 -2.40 -10.67
CA HIS A 83 -11.42 -2.17 -9.25
C HIS A 83 -10.56 -3.14 -8.44
N TYR A 84 -9.52 -2.61 -7.81
CA TYR A 84 -8.62 -3.38 -6.96
C TYR A 84 -8.91 -3.12 -5.48
N ARG A 85 -8.92 -4.17 -4.67
CA ARG A 85 -8.98 -4.05 -3.21
C ARG A 85 -8.01 -5.05 -2.58
N LEU A 86 -7.13 -4.55 -1.71
CA LEU A 86 -6.30 -5.38 -0.84
C LEU A 86 -6.64 -5.05 0.61
N ALA A 87 -6.97 -6.04 1.40
CA ALA A 87 -7.22 -5.86 2.83
C ALA A 87 -6.51 -6.96 3.63
N ILE A 88 -5.82 -6.56 4.68
CA ILE A 88 -5.30 -7.47 5.70
C ILE A 88 -5.94 -7.04 7.02
N LYS A 89 -6.71 -7.95 7.63
CA LYS A 89 -7.46 -7.72 8.86
C LYS A 89 -6.54 -7.78 10.07
N GLN A 90 -5.62 -8.75 10.10
CA GLN A 90 -4.78 -9.04 11.26
C GLN A 90 -3.34 -9.37 10.87
N LEU A 91 -2.51 -8.34 10.78
CA LEU A 91 -1.06 -8.38 10.71
C LEU A 91 -0.47 -9.12 11.92
N PRO A 92 0.74 -9.68 11.81
CA PRO A 92 1.35 -10.47 12.88
C PRO A 92 1.62 -9.65 14.15
N TYR A 93 1.88 -8.37 13.97
CA TYR A 93 2.17 -7.44 15.06
C TYR A 93 1.58 -6.06 14.82
N ASP A 94 1.65 -5.22 15.86
CA ASP A 94 1.12 -3.87 15.88
C ASP A 94 1.94 -2.90 14.99
N ILE A 95 1.24 -1.94 14.38
CA ILE A 95 1.82 -0.87 13.57
C ILE A 95 1.47 0.50 14.15
N ASP A 96 2.39 1.45 13.99
CA ASP A 96 2.17 2.87 14.26
C ASP A 96 1.45 3.50 13.07
N VAL A 97 0.13 3.66 13.22
CA VAL A 97 -0.79 4.12 12.17
C VAL A 97 -0.38 5.48 11.59
N ASP A 98 0.03 6.42 12.45
CA ASP A 98 0.37 7.78 12.04
C ASP A 98 1.68 7.85 11.26
N GLY A 99 2.56 6.86 11.46
CA GLY A 99 3.81 6.72 10.72
C GLY A 99 3.68 5.97 9.40
N CYS A 100 2.52 5.41 9.08
CA CYS A 100 2.30 4.67 7.84
C CYS A 100 2.06 5.61 6.66
N TYR A 101 2.51 5.23 5.47
CA TYR A 101 2.32 6.05 4.28
C TYR A 101 2.34 5.22 2.99
N LEU A 102 1.76 5.79 1.94
CA LEU A 102 1.70 5.19 0.61
C LEU A 102 2.60 5.96 -0.36
N LYS A 103 3.28 5.23 -1.24
CA LYS A 103 3.98 5.80 -2.41
C LYS A 103 3.47 5.13 -3.67
N GLY A 104 3.40 5.89 -4.76
CA GLY A 104 2.98 5.38 -6.06
C GLY A 104 4.11 5.46 -7.08
N GLU A 105 4.19 4.46 -7.93
CA GLU A 105 4.97 4.42 -9.16
C GLU A 105 4.09 3.85 -10.28
N ASP A 106 4.42 4.10 -11.53
CA ASP A 106 3.68 3.48 -12.65
C ASP A 106 3.64 1.95 -12.48
N GLY A 107 2.42 1.39 -12.48
CA GLY A 107 2.15 -0.03 -12.30
C GLY A 107 2.23 -0.54 -10.85
N TRP A 108 2.62 0.29 -9.88
CA TRP A 108 2.91 -0.17 -8.51
C TRP A 108 2.47 0.81 -7.43
N LEU A 109 2.01 0.25 -6.32
CA LEU A 109 1.86 0.98 -5.06
C LEU A 109 2.77 0.36 -3.99
N TYR A 110 3.37 1.22 -3.17
CA TYR A 110 4.23 0.83 -2.07
C TYR A 110 3.64 1.34 -0.77
N LEU A 111 3.06 0.44 0.01
CA LEU A 111 2.55 0.76 1.35
C LEU A 111 3.66 0.50 2.37
N PHE A 112 4.03 1.53 3.11
CA PHE A 112 5.00 1.46 4.18
C PHE A 112 4.26 1.46 5.51
N LEU A 113 4.30 0.32 6.19
CA LEU A 113 3.75 0.14 7.53
C LEU A 113 4.86 0.36 8.55
N LYS A 114 4.72 1.35 9.42
CA LYS A 114 5.69 1.58 10.50
C LYS A 114 5.44 0.57 11.61
N LYS A 115 6.45 -0.22 11.97
CA LYS A 115 6.34 -1.15 13.09
C LYS A 115 6.18 -0.36 14.38
N GLN A 116 5.31 -0.82 15.28
CA GLN A 116 5.26 -0.26 16.63
C GLN A 116 6.59 -0.50 17.37
N GLU A 117 7.13 -1.71 17.22
CA GLU A 117 8.43 -2.13 17.76
C GLU A 117 9.46 -2.29 16.64
N ALA A 118 10.39 -1.34 16.51
CA ALA A 118 11.29 -1.24 15.34
C ALA A 118 12.18 -2.49 15.13
N TYR A 119 12.59 -3.15 16.23
CA TYR A 119 13.47 -4.33 16.21
C TYR A 119 12.71 -5.65 16.08
N GLN A 120 11.38 -5.62 16.04
CA GLN A 120 10.57 -6.81 15.85
C GLN A 120 10.66 -7.27 14.39
N SER A 121 11.18 -8.49 14.19
CA SER A 121 11.28 -9.10 12.86
C SER A 121 9.97 -9.78 12.46
N TRP A 122 9.58 -9.56 11.21
CA TRP A 122 8.42 -10.16 10.55
C TRP A 122 8.84 -11.24 9.53
N GLU A 123 10.14 -11.50 9.39
CA GLU A 123 10.76 -12.37 8.39
C GLU A 123 10.11 -13.75 8.34
N LYS A 124 9.79 -14.33 9.49
CA LYS A 124 9.10 -15.62 9.57
C LYS A 124 7.79 -15.60 8.78
N TYR A 125 6.92 -14.62 9.04
CA TYR A 125 5.61 -14.48 8.39
C TYR A 125 5.74 -14.13 6.91
N ILE A 126 6.76 -13.33 6.56
CA ILE A 126 7.06 -12.98 5.16
C ILE A 126 7.49 -14.22 4.37
N ARG A 127 8.39 -15.04 4.93
CA ARG A 127 8.88 -16.28 4.30
C ARG A 127 7.79 -17.33 4.17
N GLU A 128 6.91 -17.42 5.16
CA GLU A 128 5.74 -18.31 5.15
C GLU A 128 4.63 -17.81 4.21
N GLY A 129 4.77 -16.60 3.65
CA GLY A 129 3.82 -16.01 2.70
C GLY A 129 2.50 -15.58 3.34
N ASN A 130 2.42 -15.50 4.67
CA ASN A 130 1.18 -15.28 5.39
C ASN A 130 1.29 -14.14 6.40
N LEU A 131 1.09 -12.91 5.92
CA LEU A 131 0.95 -11.73 6.78
C LEU A 131 -0.39 -11.69 7.52
N GLU A 132 -1.42 -12.32 6.96
CA GLU A 132 -2.72 -12.43 7.60
C GLU A 132 -2.66 -13.56 8.65
N THR A 133 -2.83 -13.20 9.91
CA THR A 133 -2.76 -14.15 11.04
C THR A 133 -4.13 -14.53 11.56
N SER A 134 -5.20 -13.93 11.04
CA SER A 134 -6.57 -14.36 11.28
C SER A 134 -7.09 -15.16 10.09
N SER A 135 -7.49 -16.41 10.34
CA SER A 135 -8.34 -17.14 9.42
C SER A 135 -9.78 -16.71 9.70
N ASP A 136 -10.52 -16.26 8.68
CA ASP A 136 -11.99 -16.20 8.77
C ASP A 136 -12.58 -17.58 9.12
#